data_AF-A0A8S3TZS9-F1
#
_entry.id   AF-A0A8S3TZS9-F1
#
_cell.length_a   1.000
_cell.length_b   1.000
_cell.length_c   1.000
_cell.angle_alpha   90.00
_cell.angle_beta   90.00
_cell.angle_gamma   90.00
#
_symmetry.space_group_name_H-M   'P 1'
#
loop_
_entity.id
_entity.type
_entity.pdbx_description
1 polymer ?
#
loop_
_entity_poly.entity_id
_entity_poly.type
_entity_poly.pdbx_seq_one_letter_code
_entity_poly.pdbx_strand_id
1 'polypeptide(L)'
;MFQLWMNSIHCYCRLEDQKNIADSNIEKLDVCIKTDETHSLDPPVILVGSHKDKIKPSKGKKIEVECKKRIKSYVKDVSDDACGHIRSEYFISNTKDDDSVFQKIKQDILTLAREMRTWNKDYPLKFIQLEKCLQEKKIELSIPIITFQELQKISMETPMPMNTEELMLFLKFHHEIRALVYFEDLPDFIILDTQWLSDAFKCIVTAEKFQSDVSRHRMKDKLQDLKVRGILHSEVLENIFQDEKNILYKHDQHKDDILNVMEKFDIIIPATGDGSDKKTRFYVPCLVKSNPKYDIYKMFNMIKHNWTKSTWLCFKFRFLSPHLINHLIASLSRKYTIAEVNTSKRDKRQVALFRGTAVFELQKTSKLRKLLVMKYPGVIQIQVWQFGTQIERGMYKYIGDFVTEDINKIISTRFKMSNVKFDKKWECGLTKPESVTGSNDFSDEQNTKYYCVTCTTIHDFTDEWSDLQNRTPLVSKICTYDI
;
A
#
# COMPACT_ATOMS: atom_id res chain seq x y z
N MET A 1 -16.38 20.79 -2.35
CA MET A 1 -16.30 20.58 -3.82
C MET A 1 -14.94 19.99 -4.28
N PHE A 2 -13.93 19.86 -3.42
CA PHE A 2 -12.62 19.27 -3.77
C PHE A 2 -12.40 17.80 -3.34
N GLN A 3 -13.29 17.23 -2.51
CA GLN A 3 -13.23 15.82 -2.06
C GLN A 3 -13.40 14.79 -3.21
N LEU A 4 -13.88 15.22 -4.38
CA LEU A 4 -14.25 14.33 -5.48
C LEU A 4 -13.09 13.98 -6.42
N TRP A 5 -11.95 14.69 -6.36
CA TRP A 5 -10.90 14.50 -7.38
C TRP A 5 -9.90 13.39 -7.06
N MET A 6 -9.60 13.13 -5.78
CA MET A 6 -8.63 12.10 -5.39
C MET A 6 -9.19 10.67 -5.31
N ASN A 7 -10.52 10.49 -5.47
CA ASN A 7 -11.14 9.17 -5.65
C ASN A 7 -11.43 8.85 -7.12
N SER A 8 -10.94 9.65 -8.08
CA SER A 8 -10.94 9.23 -9.49
C SER A 8 -9.89 8.15 -9.69
N ILE A 9 -10.27 6.90 -9.40
CA ILE A 9 -9.59 5.75 -9.99
C ILE A 9 -9.92 5.79 -11.49
N HIS A 10 -9.09 6.47 -12.28
CA HIS A 10 -9.15 6.34 -13.73
C HIS A 10 -8.81 4.90 -14.12
N CYS A 11 -9.86 4.13 -14.39
CA CYS A 11 -9.78 2.78 -14.91
C CYS A 11 -9.74 2.83 -16.45
N TYR A 12 -8.55 2.77 -17.03
CA TYR A 12 -8.38 2.62 -18.48
C TYR A 12 -8.66 1.16 -18.87
N CYS A 13 -9.79 0.92 -19.55
CA CYS A 13 -10.11 -0.37 -20.16
C CYS A 13 -9.91 -0.30 -21.69
N ARG A 14 -8.99 -1.09 -22.25
CA ARG A 14 -9.07 -1.52 -23.65
C ARG A 14 -9.76 -2.88 -23.69
N LEU A 15 -10.93 -2.95 -24.31
CA LEU A 15 -11.74 -4.15 -24.52
C LEU A 15 -11.17 -5.07 -25.62
N GLU A 16 -9.85 -5.26 -25.68
CA GLU A 16 -9.23 -6.02 -26.77
C GLU A 16 -8.91 -7.49 -26.43
N ASP A 17 -8.84 -7.91 -25.15
CA ASP A 17 -8.58 -9.32 -24.80
C ASP A 17 -9.45 -9.88 -23.65
N GLN A 18 -10.33 -10.84 -23.99
CA GLN A 18 -11.53 -11.24 -23.23
C GLN A 18 -11.35 -12.11 -21.97
N LYS A 19 -10.17 -12.24 -21.34
CA LYS A 19 -10.06 -13.13 -20.14
C LYS A 19 -9.33 -12.60 -18.90
N ASN A 20 -8.37 -11.67 -19.03
CA ASN A 20 -7.52 -11.29 -17.88
C ASN A 20 -7.69 -9.84 -17.38
N ILE A 21 -8.58 -9.05 -18.00
CA ILE A 21 -8.72 -7.60 -17.73
C ILE A 21 -9.81 -7.29 -16.68
N ALA A 22 -10.76 -8.21 -16.48
CA ALA A 22 -11.84 -8.02 -15.50
C ALA A 22 -11.27 -7.95 -14.08
N ASP A 23 -10.41 -8.90 -13.70
CA ASP A 23 -9.97 -9.10 -12.31
C ASP A 23 -9.21 -7.89 -11.73
N SER A 24 -8.33 -7.23 -12.49
CA SER A 24 -7.53 -6.09 -11.98
C SER A 24 -8.32 -4.80 -11.75
N ASN A 25 -9.41 -4.61 -12.50
CA ASN A 25 -10.26 -3.41 -12.39
C ASN A 25 -11.33 -3.60 -11.33
N ILE A 26 -11.75 -4.85 -11.20
CA ILE A 26 -12.62 -5.31 -10.17
C ILE A 26 -11.93 -5.23 -8.78
N GLU A 27 -10.65 -5.61 -8.65
CA GLU A 27 -9.86 -5.42 -7.41
C GLU A 27 -9.81 -3.94 -6.95
N LYS A 28 -9.89 -2.98 -7.87
CA LYS A 28 -9.89 -1.54 -7.56
C LYS A 28 -11.27 -1.04 -7.13
N LEU A 29 -12.34 -1.60 -7.68
CA LEU A 29 -13.72 -1.30 -7.29
C LEU A 29 -13.95 -1.69 -5.82
N ASP A 30 -13.38 -2.81 -5.40
CA ASP A 30 -13.44 -3.29 -4.00
C ASP A 30 -12.79 -2.36 -2.98
N VAL A 31 -11.70 -1.67 -3.36
CA VAL A 31 -11.05 -0.67 -2.49
C VAL A 31 -12.03 0.46 -2.19
N CYS A 32 -12.77 0.94 -3.20
CA CYS A 32 -13.68 2.08 -3.05
C CYS A 32 -14.94 1.76 -2.23
N ILE A 33 -15.38 0.51 -2.23
CA ILE A 33 -16.67 0.13 -1.63
C ILE A 33 -16.55 -0.17 -0.11
N LYS A 34 -15.35 -0.44 0.43
CA LYS A 34 -15.18 -0.90 1.83
C LYS A 34 -14.75 0.17 2.84
N THR A 35 -14.78 1.46 2.49
CA THR A 35 -14.07 2.52 3.24
C THR A 35 -14.86 3.30 4.30
N ASP A 36 -16.01 2.87 4.83
CA ASP A 36 -16.63 3.64 5.94
C ASP A 36 -17.51 2.86 6.96
N GLU A 37 -17.46 3.28 8.23
CA GLU A 37 -18.13 2.64 9.39
C GLU A 37 -19.57 3.09 9.64
N THR A 38 -20.01 4.19 9.02
CA THR A 38 -20.99 5.02 9.73
C THR A 38 -22.35 5.16 9.04
N HIS A 39 -22.55 4.54 7.87
CA HIS A 39 -23.83 4.15 7.23
C HIS A 39 -23.48 3.30 5.98
N SER A 40 -24.31 2.32 5.63
CA SER A 40 -23.91 1.14 4.84
C SER A 40 -23.50 1.34 3.37
N LEU A 41 -23.52 2.56 2.81
CA LEU A 41 -23.45 2.77 1.35
C LEU A 41 -22.60 3.98 0.88
N ASP A 42 -21.64 4.45 1.70
CA ASP A 42 -20.67 5.52 1.37
C ASP A 42 -19.25 4.95 1.16
N PRO A 43 -18.47 5.40 0.16
CA PRO A 43 -18.81 6.43 -0.81
C PRO A 43 -19.75 5.91 -1.92
N PRO A 44 -20.63 6.77 -2.46
CA PRO A 44 -21.43 6.42 -3.61
C PRO A 44 -20.55 6.27 -4.86
N VAL A 45 -20.84 5.25 -5.67
CA VAL A 45 -20.10 4.90 -6.88
C VAL A 45 -21.03 5.05 -8.09
N ILE A 46 -20.57 5.80 -9.09
CA ILE A 46 -21.16 5.82 -10.43
C ILE A 46 -20.27 4.96 -11.32
N LEU A 47 -20.82 3.88 -11.86
CA LEU A 47 -20.13 3.03 -12.81
C LEU A 47 -20.30 3.59 -14.22
N VAL A 48 -19.20 3.85 -14.93
CA VAL A 48 -19.23 4.31 -16.32
C VAL A 48 -18.44 3.35 -17.21
N GLY A 49 -19.13 2.60 -18.05
CA GLY A 49 -18.55 1.82 -19.14
C GLY A 49 -18.35 2.69 -20.38
N SER A 50 -17.09 2.95 -20.76
CA SER A 50 -16.76 3.72 -21.97
C SER A 50 -16.61 2.83 -23.21
N HIS A 51 -16.38 3.45 -24.37
CA HIS A 51 -16.13 2.77 -25.66
C HIS A 51 -17.32 1.95 -26.20
N LYS A 52 -18.56 2.36 -25.90
CA LYS A 52 -19.77 1.72 -26.46
C LYS A 52 -19.80 1.75 -28.00
N ASP A 53 -19.18 2.76 -28.61
CA ASP A 53 -18.98 2.89 -30.06
C ASP A 53 -18.22 1.69 -30.68
N LYS A 54 -17.34 1.04 -29.93
CA LYS A 54 -16.59 -0.14 -30.40
C LYS A 54 -17.41 -1.43 -30.37
N ILE A 55 -18.63 -1.39 -29.83
CA ILE A 55 -19.51 -2.55 -29.73
C ILE A 55 -20.51 -2.52 -30.89
N LYS A 56 -20.66 -3.66 -31.59
CA LYS A 56 -21.67 -3.80 -32.64
C LYS A 56 -23.08 -3.49 -32.08
N PRO A 57 -23.90 -2.63 -32.73
CA PRO A 57 -25.21 -2.21 -32.21
C PRO A 57 -26.13 -3.38 -31.84
N SER A 58 -26.12 -4.46 -32.64
CA SER A 58 -26.91 -5.68 -32.40
C SER A 58 -26.51 -6.45 -31.13
N LYS A 59 -25.31 -6.22 -30.59
CA LYS A 59 -24.78 -6.88 -29.39
C LYS A 59 -24.68 -5.93 -28.18
N GLY A 60 -24.79 -4.62 -28.38
CA GLY A 60 -24.59 -3.59 -27.36
C GLY A 60 -25.39 -3.86 -26.08
N LYS A 61 -26.72 -3.96 -26.20
CA LYS A 61 -27.61 -4.18 -25.05
C LYS A 61 -27.35 -5.49 -24.32
N LYS A 62 -26.97 -6.56 -25.05
CA LYS A 62 -26.64 -7.86 -24.45
C LYS A 62 -25.35 -7.78 -23.63
N ILE A 63 -24.33 -7.11 -24.16
CA ILE A 63 -23.04 -6.92 -23.47
C ILE A 63 -23.21 -6.04 -22.24
N GLU A 64 -23.98 -4.94 -22.32
CA GLU A 64 -24.28 -4.10 -21.16
C GLU A 64 -24.92 -4.90 -20.02
N VAL A 65 -25.94 -5.71 -20.32
CA VAL A 65 -26.61 -6.56 -19.33
C VAL A 65 -25.64 -7.59 -18.72
N GLU A 66 -24.79 -8.21 -19.54
CA GLU A 66 -23.80 -9.19 -19.07
C GLU A 66 -22.75 -8.53 -18.17
N CYS A 67 -22.21 -7.37 -18.57
CA CYS A 67 -21.27 -6.61 -17.76
C CYS A 67 -21.86 -6.22 -16.41
N LYS A 68 -23.10 -5.70 -16.40
CA LYS A 68 -23.83 -5.37 -15.16
C LYS A 68 -23.99 -6.60 -14.26
N LYS A 69 -24.39 -7.75 -14.83
CA LYS A 69 -24.56 -8.99 -14.07
C LYS A 69 -23.23 -9.47 -13.46
N ARG A 70 -22.13 -9.42 -14.23
CA ARG A 70 -20.81 -9.80 -13.74
C ARG A 70 -20.32 -8.90 -12.61
N ILE A 71 -20.47 -7.59 -12.76
CA ILE A 71 -20.06 -6.61 -11.73
C ILE A 71 -20.89 -6.83 -10.46
N LYS A 72 -22.22 -6.94 -10.57
CA LYS A 72 -23.08 -7.20 -9.40
C LYS A 72 -22.77 -8.53 -8.71
N SER A 73 -22.54 -9.59 -9.48
CA SER A 73 -22.14 -10.89 -8.91
C SER A 73 -20.85 -10.76 -8.12
N TYR A 74 -19.84 -10.13 -8.73
CA TYR A 74 -18.54 -9.97 -8.07
C TYR A 74 -18.65 -9.12 -6.80
N VAL A 75 -19.30 -7.96 -6.88
CA VAL A 75 -19.47 -7.05 -5.75
C VAL A 75 -20.24 -7.74 -4.61
N LYS A 76 -21.21 -8.59 -4.93
CA LYS A 76 -21.93 -9.41 -3.94
C LYS A 76 -21.02 -10.46 -3.29
N ASP A 77 -20.14 -11.10 -4.05
CA ASP A 77 -19.15 -12.05 -3.50
C ASP A 77 -18.22 -11.34 -2.49
N VAL A 78 -18.00 -10.05 -2.66
CA VAL A 78 -17.11 -9.21 -1.83
C VAL A 78 -17.77 -8.74 -0.52
N SER A 79 -19.05 -8.35 -0.54
CA SER A 79 -19.97 -8.28 0.62
C SER A 79 -21.42 -8.07 0.17
N ASP A 80 -22.38 -8.51 0.99
CA ASP A 80 -23.81 -8.38 0.66
C ASP A 80 -24.25 -6.90 0.54
N ASP A 81 -23.63 -6.00 1.32
CA ASP A 81 -23.93 -4.57 1.32
C ASP A 81 -23.19 -3.77 0.23
N ALA A 82 -22.11 -4.32 -0.34
CA ALA A 82 -21.25 -3.63 -1.30
C ALA A 82 -21.99 -3.20 -2.58
N CYS A 83 -23.02 -3.95 -2.98
CA CYS A 83 -23.83 -3.60 -4.16
C CYS A 83 -24.54 -2.25 -4.00
N GLY A 84 -24.88 -1.85 -2.77
CA GLY A 84 -25.61 -0.61 -2.55
C GLY A 84 -24.76 0.66 -2.65
N HIS A 85 -23.43 0.54 -2.73
CA HIS A 85 -22.56 1.66 -3.06
C HIS A 85 -22.70 2.07 -4.53
N ILE A 86 -23.01 1.13 -5.44
CA ILE A 86 -23.22 1.43 -6.85
C ILE A 86 -24.61 2.06 -7.01
N ARG A 87 -24.66 3.38 -7.25
CA ARG A 87 -25.90 4.15 -7.33
C ARG A 87 -26.44 4.25 -8.74
N SER A 88 -25.53 4.37 -9.70
CA SER A 88 -25.86 4.56 -11.10
C SER A 88 -24.88 3.86 -12.01
N GLU A 89 -25.35 3.46 -13.18
CA GLU A 89 -24.57 2.71 -14.18
C GLU A 89 -24.84 3.28 -15.57
N TYR A 90 -23.78 3.73 -16.25
CA TYR A 90 -23.85 4.35 -17.55
C TYR A 90 -22.94 3.64 -18.57
N PHE A 91 -23.37 3.58 -19.83
CA PHE A 91 -22.55 3.08 -20.93
C PHE A 91 -22.49 4.14 -22.04
N ILE A 92 -21.31 4.73 -22.21
CA ILE A 92 -21.09 5.91 -23.05
C ILE A 92 -20.31 5.56 -24.32
N SER A 93 -20.62 6.29 -25.39
CA SER A 93 -19.88 6.26 -26.66
C SER A 93 -18.85 7.38 -26.66
N ASN A 94 -17.62 7.09 -27.08
CA ASN A 94 -16.53 8.08 -27.12
C ASN A 94 -16.55 8.96 -28.38
N THR A 95 -17.51 8.74 -29.29
CA THR A 95 -17.59 9.42 -30.59
C THR A 95 -18.85 10.27 -30.74
N LYS A 96 -19.66 10.38 -29.70
CA LYS A 96 -20.91 11.15 -29.70
C LYS A 96 -20.83 12.25 -28.65
N ASP A 97 -20.78 13.50 -29.12
CA ASP A 97 -20.66 14.67 -28.25
C ASP A 97 -22.01 15.23 -27.76
N ASP A 98 -23.15 14.77 -28.31
CA ASP A 98 -24.49 15.22 -27.90
C ASP A 98 -25.10 14.44 -26.72
N ASP A 99 -24.29 13.66 -26.00
CA ASP A 99 -24.84 12.58 -25.22
C ASP A 99 -25.59 13.08 -23.97
N SER A 100 -26.93 13.04 -24.06
CA SER A 100 -27.86 13.21 -22.94
C SER A 100 -27.46 12.39 -21.70
N VAL A 101 -26.68 11.31 -21.87
CA VAL A 101 -26.10 10.53 -20.79
C VAL A 101 -25.09 11.33 -19.96
N PHE A 102 -24.27 12.20 -20.55
CA PHE A 102 -23.38 13.07 -19.76
C PHE A 102 -24.15 14.06 -18.90
N GLN A 103 -25.27 14.59 -19.40
CA GLN A 103 -26.15 15.45 -18.60
C GLN A 103 -26.76 14.66 -17.43
N LYS A 104 -27.16 13.40 -17.65
CA LYS A 104 -27.63 12.51 -16.58
C LYS A 104 -26.53 12.22 -15.56
N ILE A 105 -25.30 11.91 -16.01
CA ILE A 105 -24.16 11.72 -15.11
C ILE A 105 -23.91 12.98 -14.26
N LYS A 106 -23.92 14.18 -14.87
CA LYS A 106 -23.77 15.45 -14.12
C LYS A 106 -24.89 15.62 -13.08
N GLN A 107 -26.12 15.32 -13.46
CA GLN A 107 -27.27 15.41 -12.55
C GLN A 107 -27.16 14.41 -11.39
N ASP A 108 -26.72 13.19 -11.66
CA ASP A 108 -26.48 12.18 -10.64
C ASP A 108 -25.35 12.58 -9.70
N ILE A 109 -24.24 13.11 -10.23
CA ILE A 109 -23.14 13.64 -9.40
C ILE A 109 -23.68 14.70 -8.44
N LEU A 110 -24.49 15.65 -8.94
CA LEU A 110 -25.10 16.69 -8.10
C LEU A 110 -26.07 16.11 -7.06
N THR A 111 -26.83 15.08 -7.42
CA THR A 111 -27.79 14.44 -6.52
C THR A 111 -27.05 13.68 -5.41
N LEU A 112 -26.08 12.85 -5.78
CA LEU A 112 -25.25 12.08 -4.84
C LEU A 112 -24.40 12.98 -3.95
N ALA A 113 -23.87 14.09 -4.49
CA ALA A 113 -23.11 15.05 -3.69
C ALA A 113 -23.97 15.65 -2.55
N ARG A 114 -25.28 15.83 -2.76
CA ARG A 114 -26.21 16.32 -1.73
C ARG A 114 -26.54 15.26 -0.67
N GLU A 115 -26.41 13.98 -0.99
CA GLU A 115 -26.59 12.87 -0.06
C GLU A 115 -25.36 12.69 0.86
N MET A 116 -24.19 13.19 0.44
CA MET A 116 -22.96 13.07 1.24
C MET A 116 -23.10 13.79 2.58
N ARG A 117 -22.57 13.18 3.64
CA ARG A 117 -22.65 13.75 5.01
C ARG A 117 -21.92 15.06 5.20
N THR A 118 -21.00 15.38 4.30
CA THR A 118 -20.27 16.65 4.29
C THR A 118 -21.06 17.78 3.64
N TRP A 119 -22.17 17.48 2.96
CA TRP A 119 -23.03 18.47 2.34
C TRP A 119 -23.83 19.26 3.39
N ASN A 120 -24.02 20.56 3.16
CA ASN A 120 -24.69 21.49 4.08
C ASN A 120 -24.16 21.47 5.53
N LYS A 121 -22.92 21.02 5.75
CA LYS A 121 -22.26 21.16 7.05
C LYS A 121 -21.71 22.57 7.21
N ASP A 122 -21.78 23.08 8.43
CA ASP A 122 -21.22 24.38 8.77
C ASP A 122 -19.73 24.40 8.45
N TYR A 123 -19.31 25.46 7.77
CA TYR A 123 -17.94 25.66 7.34
C TYR A 123 -17.43 27.01 7.85
N PRO A 124 -16.30 27.06 8.60
CA PRO A 124 -15.82 28.32 9.17
C PRO A 124 -15.58 29.38 8.11
N LEU A 125 -16.20 30.56 8.26
CA LEU A 125 -16.06 31.66 7.30
C LEU A 125 -14.59 32.10 7.14
N LYS A 126 -13.82 32.07 8.24
CA LYS A 126 -12.37 32.36 8.23
C LYS A 126 -11.59 31.41 7.31
N PHE A 127 -11.98 30.14 7.24
CA PHE A 127 -11.31 29.16 6.37
C PHE A 127 -11.53 29.52 4.91
N ILE A 128 -12.76 29.89 4.52
CA ILE A 128 -13.09 30.30 3.14
C ILE A 128 -12.25 31.51 2.71
N GLN A 129 -12.05 32.49 3.60
CA GLN A 129 -11.26 33.68 3.28
C GLN A 129 -9.79 33.32 3.05
N LEU A 130 -9.20 32.53 3.95
CA LEU A 130 -7.82 32.08 3.80
C LEU A 130 -7.64 31.17 2.58
N GLU A 131 -8.58 30.26 2.30
CA GLU A 131 -8.57 29.41 1.10
C GLU A 131 -8.47 30.23 -0.18
N LYS A 132 -9.23 31.32 -0.31
CA LYS A 132 -9.17 32.20 -1.49
C LYS A 132 -7.79 32.83 -1.66
N CYS A 133 -7.24 33.39 -0.59
CA CYS A 133 -5.89 33.95 -0.62
C CYS A 133 -4.82 32.89 -0.93
N LEU A 134 -4.97 31.66 -0.42
CA LEU A 134 -4.06 30.55 -0.73
C LEU A 134 -4.21 30.06 -2.18
N GLN A 135 -5.41 30.13 -2.78
CA GLN A 135 -5.61 29.82 -4.19
C GLN A 135 -4.92 30.83 -5.10
N GLU A 136 -5.03 32.13 -4.79
CA GLU A 136 -4.30 33.19 -5.48
C GLU A 136 -2.80 32.98 -5.33
N LYS A 137 -2.34 32.73 -4.10
CA LYS A 137 -0.92 32.47 -3.83
C LYS A 137 -0.39 31.25 -4.58
N LYS A 138 -1.17 30.17 -4.65
CA LYS A 138 -0.84 28.96 -5.41
C LYS A 138 -0.63 29.27 -6.90
N ILE A 139 -1.39 30.19 -7.49
CA ILE A 139 -1.27 30.58 -8.90
C ILE A 139 -0.02 31.46 -9.13
N GLU A 140 0.32 32.31 -8.17
CA GLU A 140 1.51 33.17 -8.23
C GLU A 140 2.83 32.39 -8.13
N LEU A 141 2.83 31.31 -7.36
CA LEU A 141 4.03 30.55 -7.08
C LEU A 141 4.40 29.60 -8.24
N SER A 142 5.69 29.54 -8.57
CA SER A 142 6.21 28.50 -9.48
C SER A 142 6.15 27.11 -8.87
N ILE A 143 6.31 27.01 -7.53
CA ILE A 143 6.08 25.81 -6.74
C ILE A 143 5.05 26.12 -5.65
N PRO A 144 3.99 25.32 -5.51
CA PRO A 144 2.90 25.56 -4.58
C PRO A 144 3.25 25.11 -3.15
N ILE A 145 4.40 25.58 -2.63
CA ILE A 145 4.88 25.33 -1.27
C ILE A 145 5.03 26.65 -0.55
N ILE A 146 4.57 26.70 0.70
CA ILE A 146 4.77 27.83 1.61
C ILE A 146 5.23 27.35 2.98
N THR A 147 5.85 28.25 3.73
CA THR A 147 6.19 28.08 5.14
C THR A 147 5.01 28.40 6.06
N PHE A 148 5.06 27.94 7.31
CA PHE A 148 4.06 28.32 8.30
C PHE A 148 4.06 29.84 8.56
N GLN A 149 5.24 30.47 8.52
CA GLN A 149 5.36 31.92 8.67
C GLN A 149 4.66 32.69 7.53
N GLU A 150 4.77 32.20 6.29
CA GLU A 150 4.05 32.78 5.16
C GLU A 150 2.54 32.60 5.29
N LEU A 151 2.08 31.42 5.74
CA LEU A 151 0.67 31.18 6.05
C LEU A 151 0.14 32.18 7.08
N GLN A 152 0.91 32.44 8.16
CA GLN A 152 0.55 33.44 9.18
C GLN A 152 0.43 34.84 8.58
N LYS A 153 1.38 35.27 7.73
CA LYS A 153 1.33 36.57 7.06
C LYS A 153 0.09 36.70 6.17
N ILE A 154 -0.16 35.69 5.33
CA ILE A 154 -1.35 35.66 4.47
C ILE A 154 -2.63 35.73 5.31
N SER A 155 -2.68 35.00 6.43
CA SER A 155 -3.83 35.06 7.33
C SER A 155 -4.03 36.44 7.96
N MET A 156 -2.96 37.14 8.35
CA MET A 156 -3.03 38.50 8.90
C MET A 156 -3.57 39.53 7.89
N GLU A 157 -3.39 39.28 6.59
CA GLU A 157 -3.89 40.14 5.52
C GLU A 157 -5.36 39.86 5.16
N THR A 158 -5.93 38.76 5.66
CA THR A 158 -7.36 38.47 5.46
C THR A 158 -8.24 39.39 6.33
N PRO A 159 -9.50 39.64 5.92
CA PRO A 159 -10.45 40.40 6.74
C PRO A 159 -10.74 39.78 8.11
N MET A 160 -10.50 38.47 8.28
CA MET A 160 -10.71 37.74 9.52
C MET A 160 -9.46 36.91 9.88
N PRO A 161 -8.42 37.54 10.46
CA PRO A 161 -7.19 36.85 10.78
C PRO A 161 -7.40 35.70 11.76
N MET A 162 -6.58 34.66 11.61
CA MET A 162 -6.58 33.49 12.48
C MET A 162 -5.35 33.49 13.39
N ASN A 163 -5.55 33.10 14.63
CA ASN A 163 -4.44 32.85 15.54
C ASN A 163 -3.73 31.53 15.18
N THR A 164 -2.60 31.25 15.85
CA THR A 164 -1.81 30.04 15.59
C THR A 164 -2.61 28.74 15.77
N GLU A 165 -3.45 28.64 16.79
CA GLU A 165 -4.25 27.43 17.05
C GLU A 165 -5.30 27.21 15.95
N GLU A 166 -5.98 28.28 15.52
CA GLU A 166 -6.92 28.26 14.40
C GLU A 166 -6.24 27.85 13.09
N LEU A 167 -5.01 28.33 12.84
CA LEU A 167 -4.21 27.93 11.66
C LEU A 167 -3.78 26.47 11.70
N MET A 168 -3.41 25.95 12.87
CA MET A 168 -3.09 24.53 13.03
C MET A 168 -4.32 23.66 12.77
N LEU A 169 -5.50 24.09 13.24
CA LEU A 169 -6.76 23.41 12.95
C LEU A 169 -7.10 23.47 11.45
N PHE A 170 -6.90 24.63 10.81
CA PHE A 170 -7.05 24.80 9.37
C PHE A 170 -6.19 23.80 8.59
N LEU A 171 -4.90 23.70 8.92
CA LEU A 171 -3.96 22.80 8.25
C LEU A 171 -4.33 21.33 8.44
N LYS A 172 -4.68 20.92 9.67
CA LYS A 172 -5.12 19.54 9.97
C LYS A 172 -6.37 19.18 9.17
N PHE A 173 -7.38 20.04 9.20
CA PHE A 173 -8.62 19.83 8.48
C PHE A 173 -8.38 19.70 6.96
N HIS A 174 -7.62 20.62 6.37
CA HIS A 174 -7.36 20.61 4.93
C HIS A 174 -6.45 19.46 4.49
N HIS A 175 -5.54 19.02 5.36
CA HIS A 175 -4.76 17.80 5.14
C HIS A 175 -5.65 16.55 5.11
N GLU A 176 -6.59 16.43 6.05
CA GLU A 176 -7.50 15.27 6.13
C GLU A 176 -8.41 15.15 4.91
N ILE A 177 -8.90 16.28 4.39
CA ILE A 177 -9.70 16.31 3.15
C ILE A 177 -8.84 16.31 1.87
N ARG A 178 -7.50 16.25 2.00
CA ARG A 178 -6.52 16.23 0.89
C ARG A 178 -6.58 17.47 -0.01
N ALA A 179 -7.00 18.61 0.54
CA ALA A 179 -6.96 19.90 -0.14
C ALA A 179 -5.53 20.47 -0.19
N LEU A 180 -4.73 20.20 0.85
CA LEU A 180 -3.30 20.49 0.92
C LEU A 180 -2.56 19.34 1.63
N VAL A 181 -1.24 19.38 1.66
CA VAL A 181 -0.42 18.45 2.48
C VAL A 181 0.34 19.24 3.54
N TYR A 182 0.25 18.77 4.78
CA TYR A 182 0.91 19.34 5.94
C TYR A 182 1.30 18.23 6.91
N PHE A 183 2.49 18.34 7.49
CA PHE A 183 2.93 17.49 8.60
C PHE A 183 3.48 18.38 9.71
N GLU A 184 3.08 18.12 10.95
CA GLU A 184 3.48 18.95 12.11
C GLU A 184 5.00 19.00 12.30
N ASP A 185 5.70 17.90 11.97
CA ASP A 185 7.15 17.80 12.04
C ASP A 185 7.88 18.30 10.78
N LEU A 186 7.14 18.85 9.80
CA LEU A 186 7.65 19.57 8.63
C LEU A 186 6.90 20.91 8.46
N PRO A 187 6.95 21.82 9.45
CA PRO A 187 6.09 23.01 9.48
C PRO A 187 6.38 24.01 8.35
N ASP A 188 7.59 24.01 7.81
CA ASP A 188 8.00 24.90 6.72
C ASP A 188 7.73 24.32 5.32
N PHE A 189 7.03 23.19 5.24
CA PHE A 189 6.74 22.49 3.99
C PHE A 189 5.24 22.23 3.79
N ILE A 190 4.47 23.31 3.68
CA ILE A 190 3.01 23.26 3.43
C ILE A 190 2.79 23.25 1.92
N ILE A 191 2.28 22.13 1.39
CA ILE A 191 2.05 21.96 -0.04
C ILE A 191 0.60 22.31 -0.36
N LEU A 192 0.38 23.44 -1.02
CA LEU A 192 -0.93 23.98 -1.39
C LEU A 192 -1.59 23.24 -2.57
N ASP A 193 -0.82 22.42 -3.30
CA ASP A 193 -1.32 21.66 -4.44
C ASP A 193 -0.95 20.17 -4.36
N THR A 194 -1.96 19.34 -4.05
CA THR A 194 -1.80 17.89 -4.01
C THR A 194 -1.56 17.28 -5.39
N GLN A 195 -2.00 17.93 -6.47
CA GLN A 195 -1.74 17.48 -7.84
C GLN A 195 -0.26 17.68 -8.19
N TRP A 196 0.30 18.84 -7.88
CA TRP A 196 1.74 19.11 -8.04
C TRP A 196 2.59 18.09 -7.28
N LEU A 197 2.23 17.77 -6.02
CA LEU A 197 2.94 16.73 -5.25
C LEU A 197 2.85 15.35 -5.93
N SER A 198 1.68 14.98 -6.44
CA SER A 198 1.50 13.73 -7.19
C SER A 198 2.41 13.69 -8.42
N ASP A 199 2.51 14.81 -9.14
CA ASP A 199 3.35 14.91 -10.33
C ASP A 199 4.86 14.89 -9.97
N ALA A 200 5.24 15.50 -8.84
CA ALA A 200 6.60 15.41 -8.31
C ALA A 200 6.97 13.95 -7.98
N PHE A 201 6.05 13.22 -7.34
CA PHE A 201 6.26 11.79 -7.08
C PHE A 201 6.37 11.00 -8.37
N LYS A 202 5.51 11.26 -9.37
CA LYS A 202 5.59 10.60 -10.68
C LYS A 202 6.93 10.85 -11.36
N CYS A 203 7.46 12.07 -11.28
CA CYS A 203 8.78 12.41 -11.79
C CYS A 203 9.88 11.55 -11.16
N ILE A 204 9.77 11.25 -9.86
CA ILE A 204 10.73 10.40 -9.13
C ILE A 204 10.52 8.91 -9.43
N VAL A 205 9.31 8.39 -9.23
CA VAL A 205 9.04 6.94 -9.37
C VAL A 205 9.06 6.46 -10.83
N THR A 206 8.87 7.36 -11.79
CA THR A 206 8.95 7.06 -13.22
C THR A 206 10.02 7.90 -13.93
N ALA A 207 11.14 8.14 -13.25
CA ALA A 207 12.29 8.92 -13.71
C ALA A 207 12.68 8.72 -15.18
N GLU A 208 12.62 7.48 -15.69
CA GLU A 208 12.92 7.15 -17.09
C GLU A 208 12.11 7.98 -18.10
N LYS A 209 10.87 8.33 -17.77
CA LYS A 209 9.95 9.11 -18.64
C LYS A 209 10.21 10.62 -18.62
N PHE A 210 10.85 11.11 -17.56
CA PHE A 210 11.00 12.54 -17.28
C PHE A 210 12.44 13.03 -17.37
N GLN A 211 13.32 12.23 -17.97
CA GLN A 211 14.70 12.58 -18.23
C GLN A 211 14.94 12.78 -19.73
N SER A 212 15.86 13.69 -20.05
CA SER A 212 16.40 13.87 -21.40
C SER A 212 17.00 12.56 -21.95
N ASP A 213 17.06 12.41 -23.27
CA ASP A 213 17.58 11.18 -23.89
C ASP A 213 19.05 10.93 -23.52
N VAL A 214 19.83 12.00 -23.37
CA VAL A 214 21.24 11.95 -22.93
C VAL A 214 21.34 11.46 -21.48
N SER A 215 20.54 12.03 -20.57
CA SER A 215 20.48 11.62 -19.17
C SER A 215 20.03 10.16 -19.05
N ARG A 216 19.01 9.76 -19.82
CA ARG A 216 18.48 8.39 -19.83
C ARG A 216 19.53 7.37 -20.29
N HIS A 217 20.33 7.72 -21.30
CA HIS A 217 21.41 6.85 -21.77
C HIS A 217 22.52 6.70 -20.73
N ARG A 218 22.95 7.82 -20.13
CA ARG A 218 23.99 7.85 -19.07
C ARG A 218 23.58 7.08 -17.82
N MET A 219 22.31 7.15 -17.46
CA MET A 219 21.74 6.58 -16.23
C MET A 219 21.04 5.24 -16.43
N LYS A 220 21.19 4.62 -17.62
CA LYS A 220 20.43 3.44 -18.04
C LYS A 220 20.39 2.32 -16.99
N ASP A 221 21.53 1.97 -16.41
CA ASP A 221 21.61 0.88 -15.42
C ASP A 221 20.89 1.23 -14.11
N LYS A 222 21.02 2.47 -13.64
CA LYS A 222 20.36 2.95 -12.40
C LYS A 222 18.85 3.16 -12.58
N LEU A 223 18.42 3.58 -13.77
CA LEU A 223 17.00 3.62 -14.13
C LEU A 223 16.42 2.22 -14.23
N GLN A 224 17.18 1.26 -14.77
CA GLN A 224 16.77 -0.14 -14.82
C GLN A 224 16.65 -0.74 -13.43
N ASP A 225 17.54 -0.38 -12.50
CA ASP A 225 17.44 -0.75 -11.09
C ASP A 225 16.16 -0.23 -10.44
N LEU A 226 15.82 1.03 -10.65
CA LEU A 226 14.56 1.60 -10.18
C LEU A 226 13.36 0.83 -10.75
N LYS A 227 13.37 0.58 -12.06
CA LYS A 227 12.26 -0.04 -12.80
C LYS A 227 12.03 -1.52 -12.50
N VAL A 228 13.06 -2.25 -12.12
CA VAL A 228 13.00 -3.71 -11.92
C VAL A 228 13.18 -4.10 -10.46
N ARG A 229 14.16 -3.50 -9.79
CA ARG A 229 14.56 -3.81 -8.41
C ARG A 229 13.96 -2.84 -7.40
N GLY A 230 13.33 -1.76 -7.85
CA GLY A 230 12.79 -0.72 -6.98
C GLY A 230 13.89 0.00 -6.20
N ILE A 231 15.09 0.20 -6.77
CA ILE A 231 16.18 0.90 -6.10
C ILE A 231 16.36 2.29 -6.71
N LEU A 232 16.11 3.32 -5.92
CA LEU A 232 16.30 4.72 -6.27
C LEU A 232 17.65 5.20 -5.76
N HIS A 233 18.61 5.36 -6.67
CA HIS A 233 19.95 5.86 -6.36
C HIS A 233 19.98 7.40 -6.28
N SER A 234 20.80 7.97 -5.39
CA SER A 234 20.92 9.42 -5.24
C SER A 234 21.30 10.14 -6.54
N GLU A 235 22.05 9.52 -7.44
CA GLU A 235 22.41 10.18 -8.71
C GLU A 235 21.21 10.26 -9.67
N VAL A 236 20.24 9.34 -9.58
CA VAL A 236 18.98 9.48 -10.33
C VAL A 236 18.19 10.67 -9.79
N LEU A 237 18.15 10.83 -8.47
CA LEU A 237 17.52 11.98 -7.82
C LEU A 237 18.20 13.29 -8.23
N GLU A 238 19.52 13.40 -8.13
CA GLU A 238 20.26 14.60 -8.57
C GLU A 238 19.96 14.95 -10.03
N ASN A 239 19.96 13.97 -10.93
CA ASN A 239 19.61 14.24 -12.33
C ASN A 239 18.17 14.74 -12.51
N ILE A 240 17.21 14.28 -11.69
CA ILE A 240 15.81 14.74 -11.78
C ILE A 240 15.67 16.21 -11.45
N PHE A 241 16.37 16.70 -10.42
CA PHE A 241 16.31 18.10 -9.99
C PHE A 241 17.13 19.03 -10.89
N GLN A 242 18.02 18.49 -11.73
CA GLN A 242 18.83 19.24 -12.69
C GLN A 242 18.31 19.17 -14.14
N ASP A 243 17.27 18.39 -14.42
CA ASP A 243 16.70 18.27 -15.78
C ASP A 243 15.62 19.33 -16.02
N GLU A 244 15.87 20.23 -16.98
CA GLU A 244 14.96 21.33 -17.36
C GLU A 244 13.55 20.89 -17.75
N LYS A 245 13.36 19.62 -18.14
CA LYS A 245 12.03 19.09 -18.48
C LYS A 245 11.21 18.70 -17.26
N ASN A 246 11.79 18.76 -16.06
CA ASN A 246 11.17 18.31 -14.84
C ASN A 246 10.55 19.47 -14.05
N ILE A 247 9.39 19.22 -13.42
CA ILE A 247 8.76 20.22 -12.53
C ILE A 247 9.57 20.51 -11.26
N LEU A 248 10.58 19.68 -10.97
CA LEU A 248 11.51 19.82 -9.85
C LEU A 248 12.81 20.54 -10.23
N TYR A 249 12.94 20.99 -11.48
CA TYR A 249 14.14 21.65 -11.97
C TYR A 249 14.51 22.89 -11.14
N LYS A 250 15.76 22.97 -10.64
CA LYS A 250 16.26 24.07 -9.79
C LYS A 250 15.53 24.25 -8.46
N HIS A 251 14.89 23.19 -7.96
CA HIS A 251 14.20 23.19 -6.68
C HIS A 251 14.83 22.23 -5.66
N ASP A 252 16.15 22.07 -5.75
CA ASP A 252 16.95 21.20 -4.86
C ASP A 252 16.79 21.54 -3.38
N GLN A 253 16.45 22.78 -3.03
CA GLN A 253 16.20 23.20 -1.64
C GLN A 253 15.05 22.43 -0.97
N HIS A 254 14.12 21.88 -1.75
CA HIS A 254 12.97 21.12 -1.26
C HIS A 254 13.17 19.60 -1.36
N LYS A 255 14.34 19.14 -1.85
CA LYS A 255 14.59 17.73 -2.15
C LYS A 255 14.38 16.84 -0.93
N ASP A 256 14.99 17.18 0.20
CA ASP A 256 14.90 16.36 1.41
C ASP A 256 13.48 16.36 1.99
N ASP A 257 12.78 17.48 1.94
CA ASP A 257 11.38 17.56 2.38
C ASP A 257 10.45 16.71 1.49
N ILE A 258 10.62 16.75 0.17
CA ILE A 258 9.88 15.88 -0.76
C ILE A 258 10.12 14.42 -0.43
N LEU A 259 11.39 14.02 -0.19
CA LEU A 259 11.73 12.65 0.18
C LEU A 259 11.13 12.26 1.54
N ASN A 260 11.15 13.17 2.53
CA ASN A 260 10.50 12.96 3.82
C ASN A 260 8.99 12.75 3.67
N VAL A 261 8.33 13.51 2.78
CA VAL A 261 6.91 13.34 2.48
C VAL A 261 6.66 12.01 1.75
N MET A 262 7.52 11.58 0.83
CA MET A 262 7.45 10.26 0.20
C MET A 262 7.61 9.11 1.21
N GLU A 263 8.53 9.24 2.18
CA GLU A 263 8.70 8.29 3.30
C GLU A 263 7.45 8.25 4.17
N LYS A 264 6.86 9.41 4.50
CA LYS A 264 5.61 9.49 5.26
C LYS A 264 4.42 8.87 4.53
N PHE A 265 4.44 8.82 3.20
CA PHE A 265 3.45 8.08 2.40
C PHE A 265 3.81 6.61 2.16
N ASP A 266 4.90 6.11 2.74
CA ASP A 266 5.43 4.74 2.54
C ASP A 266 5.71 4.41 1.06
N ILE A 267 5.99 5.43 0.24
CA ILE A 267 6.35 5.26 -1.16
C ILE A 267 7.80 4.79 -1.26
N ILE A 268 8.67 5.37 -0.44
CA ILE A 268 10.09 5.06 -0.38
C ILE A 268 10.50 4.62 1.03
N ILE A 269 11.56 3.82 1.09
CA ILE A 269 12.18 3.31 2.32
C ILE A 269 13.66 3.66 2.25
N PRO A 270 14.23 4.36 3.24
CA PRO A 270 15.68 4.58 3.30
C PRO A 270 16.41 3.25 3.40
N ALA A 271 17.45 3.06 2.59
CA ALA A 271 18.33 1.92 2.75
C ALA A 271 19.28 2.14 3.93
N THR A 272 18.82 1.96 5.17
CA THR A 272 19.69 2.08 6.36
C THR A 272 20.63 0.87 6.45
N GLY A 273 21.93 1.04 6.19
CA GLY A 273 22.89 -0.06 6.37
C GLY A 273 24.32 0.17 5.88
N ASP A 274 24.64 1.30 5.27
CA ASP A 274 25.93 1.59 4.65
C ASP A 274 26.96 2.26 5.58
N GLY A 275 26.62 2.50 6.85
CA GLY A 275 27.53 3.13 7.82
C GLY A 275 27.91 4.58 7.48
N SER A 276 27.26 5.17 6.47
CA SER A 276 27.38 6.57 6.10
C SER A 276 26.14 7.33 6.56
N ASP A 277 26.33 8.47 7.23
CA ASP A 277 25.24 9.39 7.64
C ASP A 277 24.40 9.96 6.47
N LYS A 278 24.79 9.68 5.22
CA LYS A 278 24.04 10.09 4.02
C LYS A 278 23.19 8.93 3.51
N LYS A 279 21.87 9.14 3.40
CA LYS A 279 20.95 8.25 2.67
C LYS A 279 21.39 8.19 1.19
N THR A 280 22.16 7.17 0.81
CA THR A 280 22.72 7.06 -0.56
C THR A 280 21.74 6.49 -1.59
N ARG A 281 20.68 5.82 -1.11
CA ARG A 281 19.66 5.17 -1.93
C ARG A 281 18.40 4.88 -1.12
N PHE A 282 17.30 4.71 -1.84
CA PHE A 282 15.99 4.33 -1.30
C PHE A 282 15.45 3.09 -2.01
N TYR A 283 14.64 2.31 -1.30
CA TYR A 283 13.82 1.26 -1.88
C TYR A 283 12.43 1.79 -2.19
N VAL A 284 11.84 1.34 -3.30
CA VAL A 284 10.50 1.70 -3.77
C VAL A 284 9.70 0.39 -3.96
N PRO A 285 9.12 -0.18 -2.88
CA PRO A 285 8.54 -1.52 -2.89
C PRO A 285 7.50 -1.76 -3.99
N CYS A 286 6.71 -0.73 -4.30
CA CYS A 286 5.65 -0.81 -5.31
C CYS A 286 6.16 -0.95 -6.76
N LEU A 287 7.44 -0.64 -7.02
CA LEU A 287 8.05 -0.78 -8.34
C LEU A 287 8.74 -2.13 -8.56
N VAL A 288 8.94 -2.92 -7.51
CA VAL A 288 9.71 -4.16 -7.59
C VAL A 288 8.97 -5.18 -8.46
N LYS A 289 9.66 -5.68 -9.48
CA LYS A 289 9.11 -6.65 -10.45
C LYS A 289 9.63 -8.07 -10.26
N SER A 290 10.76 -8.21 -9.57
CA SER A 290 11.36 -9.52 -9.27
C SER A 290 10.38 -10.39 -8.49
N ASN A 291 10.25 -11.65 -8.90
CA ASN A 291 9.44 -12.63 -8.21
C ASN A 291 10.33 -13.46 -7.27
N PRO A 292 9.94 -13.69 -6.02
CA PRO A 292 10.73 -14.45 -5.04
C PRO A 292 11.02 -15.92 -5.41
N LYS A 293 10.37 -16.48 -6.44
CA LYS A 293 10.30 -17.92 -6.75
C LYS A 293 11.61 -18.69 -6.91
N TYR A 294 12.75 -18.07 -7.14
CA TYR A 294 14.01 -18.80 -7.23
C TYR A 294 14.95 -18.46 -6.07
N ASP A 295 15.04 -17.17 -5.71
CA ASP A 295 15.97 -16.70 -4.70
C ASP A 295 15.54 -17.08 -3.28
N ILE A 296 14.24 -16.98 -2.97
CA ILE A 296 13.74 -17.39 -1.65
C ILE A 296 13.81 -18.92 -1.50
N TYR A 297 13.52 -19.69 -2.55
CA TYR A 297 13.68 -21.14 -2.51
C TYR A 297 15.13 -21.57 -2.35
N LYS A 298 16.08 -20.83 -2.94
CA LYS A 298 17.51 -21.01 -2.66
C LYS A 298 17.84 -20.70 -1.21
N MET A 299 17.34 -19.60 -0.66
CA MET A 299 17.49 -19.31 0.76
C MET A 299 16.93 -20.45 1.61
N PHE A 300 15.70 -20.90 1.35
CA PHE A 300 15.07 -22.05 2.00
C PHE A 300 15.91 -23.32 1.92
N ASN A 301 16.56 -23.59 0.79
CA ASN A 301 17.38 -24.78 0.57
C ASN A 301 18.78 -24.66 1.21
N MET A 302 19.39 -23.48 1.23
CA MET A 302 20.67 -23.21 1.92
C MET A 302 20.54 -23.33 3.43
N ILE A 303 19.35 -23.05 3.95
CA ILE A 303 18.99 -23.03 5.37
C ILE A 303 18.87 -24.44 6.00
N LYS A 304 18.96 -25.51 5.18
CA LYS A 304 18.68 -26.90 5.59
C LYS A 304 19.50 -27.46 6.76
N HIS A 305 20.72 -26.97 7.03
CA HIS A 305 21.61 -27.64 8.00
C HIS A 305 21.76 -26.99 9.37
N ASN A 306 21.24 -25.78 9.63
CA ASN A 306 21.43 -25.11 10.92
C ASN A 306 20.32 -24.11 11.29
N TRP A 307 19.22 -24.05 10.56
CA TRP A 307 18.16 -23.08 10.83
C TRP A 307 16.86 -23.78 11.22
N THR A 308 16.26 -23.28 12.28
CA THR A 308 14.89 -23.59 12.69
C THR A 308 13.93 -22.59 12.07
N LYS A 309 12.74 -23.06 11.70
CA LYS A 309 11.65 -22.23 11.15
C LYS A 309 10.45 -22.32 12.07
N SER A 310 9.82 -21.19 12.34
CA SER A 310 8.50 -21.19 12.97
C SER A 310 7.46 -21.82 12.04
N THR A 311 6.31 -22.17 12.58
CA THR A 311 5.07 -22.26 11.78
C THR A 311 4.81 -20.94 11.03
N TRP A 312 4.06 -21.02 9.93
CA TRP A 312 3.60 -19.83 9.23
C TRP A 312 2.45 -19.20 9.99
N LEU A 313 2.53 -17.88 10.24
CA LEU A 313 1.39 -17.10 10.66
C LEU A 313 0.78 -16.42 9.42
N CYS A 314 -0.50 -16.69 9.17
CA CYS A 314 -1.23 -16.27 7.98
C CYS A 314 -2.35 -15.30 8.37
N PHE A 315 -2.45 -14.20 7.65
CA PHE A 315 -3.51 -13.21 7.74
C PHE A 315 -4.37 -13.37 6.49
N LYS A 316 -5.52 -14.03 6.63
CA LYS A 316 -6.43 -14.29 5.51
C LYS A 316 -7.46 -13.19 5.43
N PHE A 317 -7.43 -12.43 4.34
CA PHE A 317 -8.34 -11.33 4.10
C PHE A 317 -9.45 -11.78 3.16
N ARG A 318 -10.69 -11.32 3.43
CA ARG A 318 -11.75 -11.35 2.40
C ARG A 318 -11.42 -10.42 1.23
N PHE A 319 -10.74 -9.31 1.53
CA PHE A 319 -10.20 -8.38 0.54
C PHE A 319 -8.82 -7.89 0.99
N LEU A 320 -7.80 -8.12 0.18
CA LEU A 320 -6.43 -7.66 0.44
C LEU A 320 -6.07 -6.56 -0.55
N SER A 321 -6.08 -5.30 -0.09
CA SER A 321 -5.60 -4.16 -0.88
C SER A 321 -4.20 -4.45 -1.45
N PRO A 322 -3.97 -4.26 -2.76
CA PRO A 322 -2.65 -4.46 -3.37
C PRO A 322 -1.53 -3.64 -2.71
N HIS A 323 -1.88 -2.54 -2.02
CA HIS A 323 -0.95 -1.62 -1.39
C HIS A 323 -0.64 -1.97 0.06
N LEU A 324 -1.48 -2.76 0.74
CA LEU A 324 -1.32 -3.08 2.17
C LEU A 324 0.06 -3.70 2.46
N ILE A 325 0.53 -4.59 1.58
CA ILE A 325 1.85 -5.22 1.73
C ILE A 325 2.99 -4.19 1.64
N ASN A 326 2.88 -3.15 0.82
CA ASN A 326 3.94 -2.14 0.68
C ASN A 326 4.03 -1.28 1.94
N HIS A 327 2.88 -0.88 2.50
CA HIS A 327 2.82 -0.19 3.80
C HIS A 327 3.36 -1.07 4.92
N LEU A 328 3.05 -2.37 4.92
CA LEU A 328 3.59 -3.31 5.92
C LEU A 328 5.11 -3.42 5.79
N ILE A 329 5.63 -3.59 4.57
CA ILE A 329 7.09 -3.63 4.32
C ILE A 329 7.75 -2.33 4.80
N ALA A 330 7.16 -1.17 4.50
CA ALA A 330 7.67 0.12 4.96
C ALA A 330 7.63 0.24 6.48
N SER A 331 6.53 -0.16 7.15
CA SER A 331 6.42 -0.16 8.61
C SER A 331 7.51 -1.03 9.25
N LEU A 332 7.66 -2.27 8.76
CA LEU A 332 8.68 -3.20 9.23
C LEU A 332 10.10 -2.67 9.01
N SER A 333 10.34 -1.95 7.91
CA SER A 333 11.66 -1.38 7.61
C SER A 333 12.10 -0.28 8.58
N ARG A 334 11.16 0.34 9.31
CA ARG A 334 11.49 1.30 10.38
C ARG A 334 12.06 0.62 11.63
N LYS A 335 11.81 -0.69 11.77
CA LYS A 335 12.24 -1.49 12.93
C LYS A 335 13.35 -2.49 12.58
N TYR A 336 13.36 -2.99 11.36
CA TYR A 336 14.25 -4.04 10.91
C TYR A 336 14.90 -3.70 9.57
N THR A 337 16.18 -4.02 9.42
CA THR A 337 16.89 -3.85 8.14
C THR A 337 16.45 -4.91 7.15
N ILE A 338 16.25 -4.55 5.88
CA ILE A 338 15.99 -5.54 4.83
C ILE A 338 17.26 -6.36 4.61
N ALA A 339 17.12 -7.68 4.63
CA ALA A 339 18.22 -8.63 4.51
C ALA A 339 18.90 -8.55 3.14
N GLU A 340 20.16 -8.97 3.10
CA GLU A 340 20.89 -9.24 1.87
C GLU A 340 21.01 -10.74 1.64
N VAL A 341 20.92 -11.15 0.37
CA VAL A 341 21.00 -12.54 -0.08
C VAL A 341 22.15 -12.69 -1.06
N ASN A 342 22.96 -13.72 -0.88
CA ASN A 342 24.00 -14.06 -1.83
C ASN A 342 23.37 -14.64 -3.10
N THR A 343 23.70 -14.06 -4.26
CA THR A 343 23.28 -14.61 -5.56
C THR A 343 24.37 -15.51 -6.14
N SER A 344 23.97 -16.58 -6.84
CA SER A 344 24.90 -17.56 -7.42
C SER A 344 25.72 -17.04 -8.61
N LYS A 345 25.59 -15.76 -8.97
CA LYS A 345 26.36 -15.10 -10.04
C LYS A 345 27.26 -14.03 -9.40
N ARG A 346 28.52 -14.39 -9.13
CA ARG A 346 29.63 -13.49 -8.76
C ARG A 346 29.46 -12.68 -7.45
N ASP A 347 29.20 -13.31 -6.31
CA ASP A 347 29.25 -12.69 -4.96
C ASP A 347 28.51 -11.34 -4.81
N LYS A 348 27.58 -11.02 -5.70
CA LYS A 348 26.78 -9.81 -5.59
C LYS A 348 25.66 -10.11 -4.62
N ARG A 349 25.72 -9.44 -3.47
CA ARG A 349 24.63 -9.38 -2.50
C ARG A 349 23.45 -8.63 -3.12
N GLN A 350 22.30 -9.28 -3.12
CA GLN A 350 21.04 -8.69 -3.57
C GLN A 350 20.15 -8.45 -2.35
N VAL A 351 19.54 -7.27 -2.28
CA VAL A 351 18.55 -6.95 -1.26
C VAL A 351 17.36 -7.90 -1.39
N ALA A 352 16.93 -8.47 -0.27
CA ALA A 352 15.84 -9.43 -0.17
C ALA A 352 14.45 -8.77 -0.26
N LEU A 353 14.27 -7.88 -1.23
CA LEU A 353 13.02 -7.20 -1.52
C LEU A 353 12.53 -7.62 -2.91
N PHE A 354 11.32 -8.17 -2.94
CA PHE A 354 10.67 -8.72 -4.13
C PHE A 354 9.23 -8.19 -4.21
N ARG A 355 8.56 -8.43 -5.34
CA ARG A 355 7.18 -8.00 -5.52
C ARG A 355 6.26 -8.61 -4.46
N GLY A 356 5.79 -7.78 -3.52
CA GLY A 356 4.94 -8.21 -2.41
C GLY A 356 5.63 -9.16 -1.42
N THR A 357 6.96 -9.14 -1.33
CA THR A 357 7.71 -10.02 -0.42
C THR A 357 8.98 -9.34 0.06
N ALA A 358 9.31 -9.48 1.34
CA ALA A 358 10.56 -8.98 1.90
C ALA A 358 11.10 -9.94 2.97
N VAL A 359 12.43 -9.96 3.12
CA VAL A 359 13.09 -10.60 4.26
C VAL A 359 13.79 -9.53 5.08
N PHE A 360 13.58 -9.55 6.39
CA PHE A 360 14.17 -8.60 7.33
C PHE A 360 15.14 -9.31 8.27
N GLU A 361 16.24 -8.64 8.61
CA GLU A 361 17.15 -9.04 9.69
C GLU A 361 16.56 -8.57 11.02
N LEU A 362 16.28 -9.51 11.92
CA LEU A 362 15.77 -9.20 13.25
C LEU A 362 16.97 -8.87 14.17
N GLN A 363 17.50 -7.65 14.04
CA GLN A 363 18.64 -7.19 14.83
C GLN A 363 18.21 -6.84 16.26
N LYS A 364 18.57 -7.70 17.23
CA LYS A 364 18.67 -7.40 18.67
C LYS A 364 19.31 -8.52 19.52
N THR A 365 19.86 -9.58 18.91
CA THR A 365 20.37 -10.75 19.65
C THR A 365 21.63 -11.33 19.00
N SER A 366 22.42 -12.10 19.76
CA SER A 366 23.62 -12.83 19.30
C SER A 366 23.34 -13.93 18.26
N LYS A 367 22.08 -14.22 17.96
CA LYS A 367 21.65 -15.24 16.99
C LYS A 367 21.22 -14.59 15.67
N LEU A 368 21.64 -15.17 14.55
CA LEU A 368 21.17 -14.77 13.21
C LEU A 368 19.70 -15.13 13.05
N ARG A 369 18.85 -14.12 12.81
CA ARG A 369 17.40 -14.27 12.74
C ARG A 369 16.81 -13.44 11.61
N LYS A 370 15.86 -14.04 10.89
CA LYS A 370 15.21 -13.42 9.74
C LYS A 370 13.69 -13.50 9.86
N LEU A 371 13.00 -12.44 9.47
CA LEU A 371 11.56 -12.41 9.29
C LEU A 371 11.25 -12.38 7.80
N LEU A 372 10.62 -13.42 7.29
CA LEU A 372 10.08 -13.47 5.94
C LEU A 372 8.62 -13.01 5.96
N VAL A 373 8.27 -12.09 5.07
CA VAL A 373 6.90 -11.60 4.85
C VAL A 373 6.54 -11.75 3.39
N MET A 374 5.41 -12.40 3.09
CA MET A 374 4.98 -12.72 1.73
C MET A 374 3.51 -12.40 1.51
N LYS A 375 3.19 -11.84 0.34
CA LYS A 375 1.82 -11.64 -0.15
C LYS A 375 1.45 -12.74 -1.14
N TYR A 376 0.32 -13.37 -0.90
CA TYR A 376 -0.41 -14.25 -1.81
C TYR A 376 -1.82 -13.68 -2.09
N PRO A 377 -2.55 -14.19 -3.09
CA PRO A 377 -3.93 -13.79 -3.32
C PRO A 377 -4.77 -13.94 -2.04
N GLY A 378 -5.28 -12.83 -1.51
CA GLY A 378 -6.08 -12.79 -0.29
C GLY A 378 -5.35 -13.11 1.02
N VAL A 379 -4.03 -13.31 1.03
CA VAL A 379 -3.30 -13.71 2.25
C VAL A 379 -1.97 -12.98 2.37
N ILE A 380 -1.64 -12.54 3.58
CA ILE A 380 -0.25 -12.22 3.96
C ILE A 380 0.24 -13.31 4.89
N GLN A 381 1.42 -13.86 4.64
CA GLN A 381 2.04 -14.88 5.49
C GLN A 381 3.37 -14.36 6.01
N ILE A 382 3.68 -14.70 7.26
CA ILE A 382 4.98 -14.44 7.87
C ILE A 382 5.58 -15.71 8.45
N GLN A 383 6.91 -15.79 8.44
CA GLN A 383 7.67 -16.86 9.08
C GLN A 383 8.97 -16.31 9.65
N VAL A 384 9.33 -16.77 10.85
CA VAL A 384 10.60 -16.44 11.48
C VAL A 384 11.57 -17.59 11.28
N TRP A 385 12.76 -17.25 10.80
CA TRP A 385 13.87 -18.19 10.65
C TRP A 385 14.95 -17.83 11.65
N GLN A 386 15.47 -18.84 12.35
CA GLN A 386 16.51 -18.65 13.34
C GLN A 386 17.65 -19.64 13.12
N PHE A 387 18.89 -19.16 13.20
CA PHE A 387 20.06 -20.01 13.27
C PHE A 387 20.19 -20.70 14.64
N GLY A 388 20.44 -22.01 14.63
CA GLY A 388 20.51 -22.88 15.80
C GLY A 388 19.16 -23.51 16.19
N THR A 389 19.21 -24.40 17.18
CA THR A 389 18.09 -25.27 17.60
C THR A 389 17.27 -24.76 18.78
N GLN A 390 17.74 -23.73 19.51
CA GLN A 390 17.06 -23.23 20.69
C GLN A 390 16.00 -22.18 20.37
N ILE A 391 14.72 -22.56 20.46
CA ILE A 391 13.58 -21.63 20.36
C ILE A 391 13.57 -20.70 21.59
N GLU A 392 13.59 -19.39 21.36
CA GLU A 392 13.40 -18.41 22.44
C GLU A 392 11.90 -18.21 22.65
N ARG A 393 11.38 -18.72 23.77
CA ARG A 393 9.95 -18.66 24.11
C ARG A 393 9.47 -17.21 24.14
N GLY A 394 8.28 -16.94 23.56
CA GLY A 394 7.65 -15.62 23.53
C GLY A 394 8.10 -14.69 22.39
N MET A 395 9.21 -14.98 21.70
CA MET A 395 9.69 -14.11 20.61
C MET A 395 8.78 -14.16 19.38
N TYR A 396 8.38 -15.36 18.94
CA TYR A 396 7.50 -15.46 17.77
C TYR A 396 6.18 -14.77 18.05
N LYS A 397 5.57 -15.01 19.21
CA LYS A 397 4.42 -14.23 19.70
C LYS A 397 4.65 -12.72 19.58
N TYR A 398 5.73 -12.17 20.15
CA TYR A 398 6.01 -10.73 20.08
C TYR A 398 6.05 -10.21 18.63
N ILE A 399 6.68 -10.95 17.72
CA ILE A 399 6.73 -10.60 16.30
C ILE A 399 5.33 -10.68 15.66
N GLY A 400 4.56 -11.72 15.99
CA GLY A 400 3.21 -11.93 15.48
C GLY A 400 2.23 -10.85 15.94
N ASP A 401 2.29 -10.46 17.22
CA ASP A 401 1.49 -9.38 17.79
C ASP A 401 1.85 -8.04 17.16
N PHE A 402 3.15 -7.76 17.03
CA PHE A 402 3.63 -6.54 16.37
C PHE A 402 3.16 -6.45 14.91
N VAL A 403 3.29 -7.52 14.12
CA VAL A 403 2.80 -7.53 12.72
C VAL A 403 1.28 -7.38 12.68
N THR A 404 0.55 -7.99 13.62
CA THR A 404 -0.90 -7.85 13.71
C THR A 404 -1.30 -6.40 13.98
N GLU A 405 -0.65 -5.77 14.96
CA GLU A 405 -0.90 -4.37 15.33
C GLU A 405 -0.59 -3.44 14.16
N ASP A 406 0.52 -3.65 13.46
CA ASP A 406 0.89 -2.88 12.27
C ASP A 406 -0.15 -3.02 11.15
N ILE A 407 -0.62 -4.24 10.85
CA ILE A 407 -1.68 -4.46 9.86
C ILE A 407 -2.95 -3.70 10.28
N ASN A 408 -3.39 -3.84 11.53
CA ASN A 408 -4.57 -3.15 12.05
C ASN A 408 -4.42 -1.62 11.97
N LYS A 409 -3.25 -1.10 12.34
CA LYS A 409 -2.95 0.34 12.28
C LYS A 409 -2.96 0.85 10.85
N ILE A 410 -2.39 0.12 9.89
CA ILE A 410 -2.42 0.48 8.47
C ILE A 410 -3.88 0.53 7.99
N ILE A 411 -4.70 -0.48 8.32
CA ILE A 411 -6.10 -0.54 7.93
C ILE A 411 -6.90 0.64 8.50
N SER A 412 -6.77 0.91 9.79
CA SER A 412 -7.57 1.96 10.48
C SER A 412 -7.08 3.38 10.17
N THR A 413 -5.77 3.61 10.12
CA THR A 413 -5.22 4.98 10.00
C THR A 413 -4.94 5.40 8.56
N ARG A 414 -4.41 4.49 7.72
CA ARG A 414 -4.02 4.82 6.33
C ARG A 414 -5.17 4.62 5.37
N PHE A 415 -5.78 3.44 5.40
CA PHE A 415 -6.87 3.14 4.51
C PHE A 415 -8.21 3.66 5.04
N LYS A 416 -8.33 3.87 6.36
CA LYS A 416 -9.61 4.17 7.02
C LYS A 416 -10.69 3.15 6.63
N MET A 417 -10.29 1.87 6.54
CA MET A 417 -11.11 0.76 6.07
C MET A 417 -11.48 -0.18 7.22
N SER A 418 -12.37 0.26 8.07
CA SER A 418 -12.92 -0.53 9.18
C SER A 418 -13.49 -1.91 8.83
N ASN A 419 -14.08 -2.03 7.65
CA ASN A 419 -14.75 -3.25 7.20
C ASN A 419 -13.76 -4.29 6.66
N VAL A 420 -12.47 -3.94 6.53
CA VAL A 420 -11.43 -4.90 6.16
C VAL A 420 -11.03 -5.68 7.40
N LYS A 421 -11.52 -6.92 7.47
CA LYS A 421 -11.17 -7.89 8.50
C LYS A 421 -10.29 -8.98 7.91
N PHE A 422 -9.50 -9.60 8.77
CA PHE A 422 -8.74 -10.79 8.45
C PHE A 422 -8.88 -11.84 9.55
N ASP A 423 -8.82 -13.10 9.14
CA ASP A 423 -8.71 -14.22 10.04
C ASP A 423 -7.23 -14.57 10.22
N LYS A 424 -6.80 -14.77 11.45
CA LYS A 424 -5.49 -15.37 11.72
C LYS A 424 -5.60 -16.89 11.50
N LYS A 425 -4.69 -17.42 10.70
CA LYS A 425 -4.54 -18.85 10.46
C LYS A 425 -3.07 -19.23 10.60
N TRP A 426 -2.80 -20.53 10.68
CA TRP A 426 -1.43 -21.01 10.66
C TRP A 426 -1.27 -22.22 9.75
N GLU A 427 -0.03 -22.42 9.28
CA GLU A 427 0.37 -23.55 8.45
C GLU A 427 1.70 -24.14 8.94
N CYS A 428 1.93 -25.43 8.68
CA CYS A 428 3.19 -26.08 9.00
C CYS A 428 4.36 -25.32 8.37
N GLY A 429 5.43 -25.05 9.14
CA GLY A 429 6.60 -24.30 8.65
C GLY A 429 7.38 -24.97 7.51
N LEU A 430 7.09 -26.24 7.21
CA LEU A 430 7.61 -26.99 6.06
C LEU A 430 6.71 -26.93 4.82
N THR A 431 5.49 -26.38 4.96
CA THR A 431 4.59 -26.14 3.83
C THR A 431 5.24 -25.18 2.85
N LYS A 432 5.17 -25.51 1.56
CA LYS A 432 5.63 -24.60 0.52
C LYS A 432 4.78 -23.34 0.58
N PRO A 433 5.39 -22.14 0.54
CA PRO A 433 4.66 -20.89 0.72
C PRO A 433 3.59 -20.64 -0.36
N GLU A 434 3.63 -21.33 -1.50
CA GLU A 434 2.63 -21.21 -2.57
C GLU A 434 1.29 -21.93 -2.29
N SER A 435 1.14 -22.63 -1.16
CA SER A 435 -0.03 -23.47 -0.84
C SER A 435 -0.77 -22.94 0.39
N VAL A 436 -1.88 -22.22 0.18
CA VAL A 436 -2.83 -21.86 1.26
C VAL A 436 -3.81 -23.01 1.58
N THR A 437 -3.76 -24.10 0.80
CA THR A 437 -4.58 -25.29 1.01
C THR A 437 -4.11 -26.05 2.24
N GLY A 438 -4.94 -26.11 3.29
CA GLY A 438 -4.65 -26.80 4.55
C GLY A 438 -4.37 -25.89 5.76
N SER A 439 -4.62 -24.58 5.65
CA SER A 439 -4.56 -23.66 6.80
C SER A 439 -5.62 -23.97 7.84
N ASN A 440 -5.20 -24.08 9.10
CA ASN A 440 -6.08 -24.32 10.23
C ASN A 440 -6.46 -23.00 10.91
N ASP A 441 -7.69 -22.96 11.45
CA ASP A 441 -8.19 -21.79 12.17
C ASP A 441 -7.49 -21.66 13.54
N PHE A 442 -7.32 -20.41 13.97
CA PHE A 442 -6.95 -20.09 15.35
C PHE A 442 -8.20 -20.29 16.21
N SER A 443 -8.54 -21.53 16.57
CA SER A 443 -9.65 -21.75 17.50
C SER A 443 -9.18 -21.42 18.91
N ASP A 444 -9.81 -20.41 19.52
CA ASP A 444 -9.73 -20.24 20.96
C ASP A 444 -10.28 -21.53 21.61
N GLU A 445 -9.42 -22.16 22.41
CA GLU A 445 -9.70 -23.09 23.51
C GLU A 445 -9.58 -24.62 23.37
N GLN A 446 -9.65 -25.34 22.23
CA GLN A 446 -9.81 -26.82 22.36
C GLN A 446 -8.99 -27.80 21.51
N ASN A 447 -8.13 -27.39 20.55
CA ASN A 447 -7.19 -28.34 19.93
C ASN A 447 -5.86 -27.68 19.55
N THR A 448 -4.92 -27.68 20.49
CA THR A 448 -3.57 -27.08 20.31
C THR A 448 -2.62 -27.96 19.50
N LYS A 449 -3.01 -29.22 19.28
CA LYS A 449 -2.24 -30.24 18.57
C LYS A 449 -2.97 -30.68 17.32
N TYR A 450 -2.25 -30.71 16.20
CA TYR A 450 -2.78 -31.27 14.95
C TYR A 450 -1.75 -32.15 14.27
N TYR A 451 -2.23 -33.19 13.58
CA TYR A 451 -1.41 -34.01 12.72
C TYR A 451 -1.23 -33.30 11.37
N CYS A 452 0.01 -32.94 11.04
CA CYS A 452 0.33 -32.35 9.75
C CYS A 452 0.60 -33.43 8.72
N VAL A 453 -0.23 -33.48 7.67
CA VAL A 453 -0.04 -34.40 6.54
C VAL A 453 1.23 -34.05 5.74
N THR A 454 1.62 -32.76 5.70
CA THR A 454 2.78 -32.28 4.93
C THR A 454 4.12 -32.82 5.46
N CYS A 455 4.28 -32.93 6.78
CA CYS A 455 5.51 -33.41 7.39
C CYS A 455 5.32 -34.62 8.30
N THR A 456 4.13 -35.20 8.33
CA THR A 456 3.77 -36.42 9.07
C THR A 456 4.02 -36.34 10.59
N THR A 457 4.06 -35.12 11.15
CA THR A 457 4.29 -34.88 12.57
C THR A 457 3.12 -34.15 13.22
N ILE A 458 2.98 -34.32 14.54
CA ILE A 458 2.07 -33.50 15.35
C ILE A 458 2.78 -32.21 15.70
N HIS A 459 2.16 -31.07 15.44
CA HIS A 459 2.64 -29.78 15.95
C HIS A 459 1.82 -29.37 17.16
N ASP A 460 2.45 -28.70 18.14
CA ASP A 460 1.79 -28.07 19.29
C ASP A 460 1.94 -26.55 19.15
N PHE A 461 0.84 -25.85 18.95
CA PHE A 461 0.85 -24.44 18.54
C PHE A 461 0.94 -23.46 19.71
N THR A 462 0.49 -23.87 20.90
CA THR A 462 0.34 -22.94 22.03
C THR A 462 1.65 -22.41 22.57
N ASP A 463 2.77 -23.01 22.21
CA ASP A 463 4.11 -22.59 22.64
C ASP A 463 4.81 -21.60 21.68
N GLU A 464 4.38 -21.51 20.41
CA GLU A 464 5.07 -20.66 19.41
C GLU A 464 4.49 -19.24 19.36
N TRP A 465 3.20 -19.09 19.08
CA TRP A 465 2.56 -17.78 18.85
C TRP A 465 1.50 -17.40 19.91
N SER A 466 1.34 -18.20 20.98
CA SER A 466 0.31 -17.98 22.01
C SER A 466 0.91 -17.84 23.42
N ASP A 467 0.08 -17.40 24.38
CA ASP A 467 0.49 -16.99 25.74
C ASP A 467 0.40 -18.08 26.81
N LEU A 468 0.34 -19.36 26.42
CA LEU A 468 0.18 -20.45 27.40
C LEU A 468 1.48 -20.67 28.18
N GLN A 469 1.64 -19.85 29.23
CA GLN A 469 2.39 -20.20 30.42
C GLN A 469 1.80 -21.50 30.97
N ASN A 470 2.43 -22.62 30.65
CA ASN A 470 2.54 -23.86 31.42
C ASN A 470 2.49 -25.08 30.50
N ARG A 471 3.67 -25.60 30.14
CA ARG A 471 3.98 -27.03 30.23
C ARG A 471 5.50 -27.26 30.18
N THR A 472 5.92 -28.15 31.07
CA THR A 472 7.26 -28.71 31.23
C THR A 472 7.73 -29.37 29.92
N PRO A 473 9.04 -29.40 29.63
CA PRO A 473 9.55 -29.97 28.39
C PRO A 473 9.33 -31.49 28.38
N LEU A 474 8.59 -32.00 27.39
CA LEU A 474 8.56 -33.44 27.13
C LEU A 474 9.89 -33.84 26.49
N VAL A 475 10.76 -34.35 27.35
CA VAL A 475 11.94 -35.15 27.02
C VAL A 475 11.55 -36.24 26.03
N SER A 476 12.40 -36.39 25.02
CA SER A 476 12.45 -37.50 24.06
C SER A 476 12.03 -38.84 24.67
N LYS A 477 10.98 -39.47 24.13
CA LYS A 477 10.87 -40.92 24.18
C LYS A 477 11.35 -41.51 22.86
N ILE A 478 12.56 -42.02 22.97
CA ILE A 478 13.20 -43.00 22.11
C ILE A 478 12.17 -44.10 21.82
N CYS A 479 11.92 -44.37 20.54
CA CYS A 479 11.34 -45.65 20.12
C CYS A 479 12.45 -46.70 20.25
N THR A 480 12.49 -47.42 21.37
CA THR A 480 13.14 -48.73 21.41
C THR A 480 12.15 -49.74 20.84
N TYR A 481 12.51 -50.27 19.68
CA TYR A 481 12.03 -51.57 19.22
C TYR A 481 12.44 -52.61 20.26
N ASP A 482 11.51 -53.46 20.68
CA ASP A 482 11.82 -54.80 21.17
C ASP A 482 10.79 -55.78 20.57
N ILE A 483 11.33 -56.96 20.26
CA ILE A 483 10.84 -58.06 19.42
C ILE A 483 9.52 -58.68 19.91
#